data_AF-A0AAU6WDG0-F1
#
_entry.id   AF-A0AAU6WDG0-F1
#
_cell.length_a   1.000
_cell.length_b   1.000
_cell.length_c   1.000
_cell.angle_alpha   90.00
_cell.angle_beta   90.00
_cell.angle_gamma   90.00
#
_symmetry.space_group_name_H-M   'P 1'
#
loop_
_entity.id
_entity.type
_entity.pdbx_description
1 polymer ?
#
loop_
_entity_poly.entity_id
_entity_poly.type
_entity_poly.pdbx_seq_one_letter_code
_entity_poly.pdbx_strand_id
1 'polypeptide(L)'
;MLLKTDLSLVATDQNSESDIREYLTDCDKCLLALPSFEIAGEKFQNYSVSTAGDAYSFASFAIRDDHGKPSIALAVGGSDVYLSAGKEGSLVAQEAVYQPDDPMCCPSGWSVRMFRYQDGQFVQADSFESSVDPTENQEVTP
;
A
#
# COMPACT_ATOMS: atom_id res chain seq x y z
N MET A 1 2.58 11.53 13.91
CA MET A 1 2.17 10.18 14.35
C MET A 1 3.06 9.12 13.71
N LEU A 2 3.09 9.02 12.37
CA LEU A 2 3.97 8.11 11.63
C LEU A 2 5.46 8.28 12.01
N LEU A 3 5.91 9.52 12.27
CA LEU A 3 7.25 9.84 12.76
C LEU A 3 7.63 9.27 14.14
N LYS A 4 6.73 8.57 14.84
CA LYS A 4 7.02 7.89 16.12
C LYS A 4 6.75 6.38 16.06
N THR A 5 6.33 5.86 14.91
CA THR A 5 6.07 4.44 14.71
C THR A 5 7.35 3.72 14.29
N ASP A 6 7.44 2.45 14.62
CA ASP A 6 8.35 1.50 13.99
C ASP A 6 7.95 1.37 12.50
N LEU A 7 8.85 1.76 11.61
CA LEU A 7 8.63 1.76 10.16
C LEU A 7 9.40 0.62 9.48
N SER A 8 9.98 -0.32 10.24
CA SER A 8 10.64 -1.50 9.69
C SER A 8 9.72 -2.32 8.78
N LEU A 9 8.40 -2.32 9.06
CA LEU A 9 7.38 -3.00 8.26
C LEU A 9 7.13 -2.37 6.88
N VAL A 10 7.62 -1.15 6.65
CA VAL A 10 7.48 -0.45 5.37
C VAL A 10 8.81 -0.24 4.65
N ALA A 11 9.92 -0.69 5.24
CA ALA A 11 11.21 -0.70 4.56
C ALA A 11 11.17 -1.71 3.39
N THR A 12 11.85 -1.35 2.30
CA THR A 12 12.00 -2.18 1.11
C THR A 12 13.48 -2.28 0.75
N ASP A 13 13.82 -3.08 -0.25
CA ASP A 13 15.19 -3.11 -0.80
C ASP A 13 15.62 -1.76 -1.40
N GLN A 14 14.65 -0.90 -1.74
CA GLN A 14 14.89 0.41 -2.35
C GLN A 14 14.86 1.56 -1.34
N ASN A 15 14.21 1.41 -0.18
CA ASN A 15 14.02 2.49 0.80
C ASN A 15 14.18 1.97 2.24
N SER A 16 14.98 2.67 3.04
CA SER A 16 15.15 2.37 4.47
C SER A 16 14.13 3.10 5.35
N GLU A 17 13.93 2.63 6.58
CA GLU A 17 13.12 3.35 7.58
C GLU A 17 13.60 4.81 7.78
N SER A 18 14.92 5.04 7.75
CA SER A 18 15.47 6.39 7.86
C SER A 18 15.04 7.29 6.71
N ASP A 19 15.07 6.77 5.48
CA ASP A 19 14.70 7.54 4.29
C ASP A 19 13.22 7.93 4.34
N ILE A 20 12.36 6.99 4.75
CA ILE A 20 10.91 7.21 4.92
C ILE A 20 10.66 8.28 5.99
N ARG A 21 11.42 8.25 7.09
CA ARG A 21 11.27 9.20 8.21
C ARG A 21 11.72 10.61 7.84
N GLU A 22 12.82 10.72 7.10
CA GLU A 22 13.27 11.98 6.51
C GLU A 22 12.19 12.54 5.57
N TYR A 23 11.64 11.69 4.70
CA TYR A 23 10.58 12.07 3.77
C TYR A 23 9.33 12.63 4.45
N LEU A 24 8.88 11.94 5.50
CA LEU A 24 7.73 12.34 6.30
C LEU A 24 7.97 13.61 7.13
N THR A 25 9.24 14.00 7.33
CA THR A 25 9.60 15.22 8.06
C THR A 25 9.61 16.43 7.13
N ASP A 26 10.07 16.24 5.89
CA ASP A 26 10.35 17.35 4.97
C ASP A 26 9.23 17.62 3.96
N CYS A 27 8.27 16.70 3.81
CA CYS A 27 7.21 16.82 2.81
C CYS A 27 5.79 16.55 3.34
N ASP A 28 5.13 17.59 3.84
CA ASP A 28 3.72 17.52 4.25
C ASP A 28 2.77 17.12 3.11
N LYS A 29 3.12 17.45 1.85
CA LYS A 29 2.32 17.12 0.65
C LYS A 29 2.51 15.68 0.17
N CYS A 30 3.46 14.96 0.76
CA CYS A 30 3.77 13.58 0.41
C CYS A 30 2.89 12.59 1.15
N LEU A 31 2.15 13.04 2.18
CA LEU A 31 1.15 12.23 2.86
C LEU A 31 -0.25 12.48 2.25
N LEU A 32 -0.78 11.49 1.56
CA LEU A 32 -2.07 11.56 0.89
C LEU A 32 -3.12 10.77 1.68
N ALA A 33 -4.22 11.43 2.06
CA ALA A 33 -5.38 10.75 2.63
C ALA A 33 -6.15 10.03 1.53
N LEU A 34 -6.33 8.72 1.68
CA LEU A 34 -7.14 7.89 0.80
C LEU A 34 -8.57 7.73 1.38
N PRO A 35 -9.53 7.18 0.63
CA PRO A 35 -10.87 6.93 1.18
C PRO A 35 -10.82 6.09 2.47
N SER A 36 -11.54 6.55 3.49
CA SER A 36 -11.75 5.78 4.72
C SER A 36 -12.66 4.59 4.46
N PHE A 37 -12.58 3.57 5.31
CA PHE A 37 -13.42 2.38 5.22
C PHE A 37 -13.79 1.88 6.62
N GLU A 38 -14.75 0.98 6.70
CA GLU A 38 -15.22 0.39 7.96
C GLU A 38 -15.22 -1.13 7.84
N ILE A 39 -14.67 -1.81 8.86
CA ILE A 39 -14.64 -3.28 8.96
C ILE A 39 -14.98 -3.65 10.39
N ALA A 40 -15.90 -4.61 10.57
CA ALA A 40 -16.33 -5.08 11.89
C ALA A 40 -16.80 -3.95 12.85
N GLY A 41 -17.37 -2.87 12.31
CA GLY A 41 -17.81 -1.70 13.08
C GLY A 41 -16.70 -0.75 13.50
N GLU A 42 -15.46 -1.00 13.07
CA GLU A 42 -14.31 -0.14 13.32
C GLU A 42 -13.97 0.66 12.06
N LYS A 43 -13.80 1.98 12.24
CA LYS A 43 -13.45 2.90 11.15
C LYS A 43 -11.94 3.01 11.02
N PHE A 44 -11.49 2.94 9.78
CA PHE A 44 -10.09 3.08 9.42
C PHE A 44 -9.91 4.22 8.41
N GLN A 45 -8.84 4.98 8.57
CA GLN A 45 -8.37 5.98 7.64
C GLN A 45 -7.11 5.48 6.94
N ASN A 46 -7.15 5.39 5.61
CA ASN A 46 -5.96 5.04 4.83
C ASN A 46 -5.13 6.28 4.51
N TYR A 47 -3.82 6.13 4.58
CA TYR A 47 -2.85 7.11 4.12
C TYR A 47 -1.82 6.44 3.21
N SER A 48 -1.40 7.15 2.16
CA SER A 48 -0.27 6.78 1.32
C SER A 48 0.84 7.81 1.49
N VAL A 49 2.08 7.36 1.42
CA VAL A 49 3.28 8.21 1.38
C VAL A 49 3.87 8.10 -0.01
N SER A 50 3.85 9.22 -0.73
CA SER A 50 4.28 9.32 -2.12
C SER A 50 5.44 10.27 -2.30
N THR A 51 6.26 10.05 -3.30
CA THR A 51 7.32 10.96 -3.71
C THR A 51 6.77 12.30 -4.23
N ALA A 52 7.51 13.37 -3.96
CA ALA A 52 7.24 14.73 -4.39
C ALA A 52 7.52 14.88 -5.90
N GLY A 53 6.47 15.10 -6.67
CA GLY A 53 6.55 15.51 -8.08
C GLY A 53 6.03 14.49 -9.08
N ASP A 54 6.11 13.20 -8.77
CA ASP A 54 5.71 12.08 -9.63
C ASP A 54 4.69 11.13 -8.96
N ALA A 55 4.38 11.36 -7.67
CA ALA A 55 3.32 10.69 -6.91
C ALA A 55 3.49 9.17 -6.71
N TYR A 56 4.68 8.62 -6.91
CA TYR A 56 4.98 7.21 -6.61
C TYR A 56 4.83 6.93 -5.13
N SER A 57 3.89 6.05 -4.79
CA SER A 57 3.65 5.65 -3.39
C SER A 57 4.64 4.56 -2.98
N PHE A 58 5.35 4.73 -1.87
CA PHE A 58 6.27 3.72 -1.36
C PHE A 58 5.86 3.12 0.00
N ALA A 59 4.88 3.74 0.66
CA ALA A 59 4.29 3.20 1.87
C ALA A 59 2.80 3.53 1.95
N SER A 60 2.03 2.64 2.56
CA SER A 60 0.62 2.85 2.86
C SER A 60 0.28 2.37 4.27
N PHE A 61 -0.64 3.06 4.92
CA PHE A 61 -1.02 2.83 6.30
C PHE A 61 -2.53 2.79 6.45
N ALA A 62 -3.04 1.84 7.24
CA ALA A 62 -4.39 1.91 7.80
C ALA A 62 -4.31 2.37 9.25
N ILE A 63 -4.97 3.47 9.57
CA ILE A 63 -4.99 4.07 10.90
C ILE A 63 -6.38 3.91 11.51
N ARG A 64 -6.45 3.45 12.75
CA ARG A 64 -7.69 3.32 13.54
C ARG A 64 -7.69 4.26 14.73
N ASP A 65 -8.86 4.49 15.32
CA ASP A 65 -8.94 5.09 16.66
C ASP A 65 -8.77 4.00 17.72
N ASP A 66 -7.80 4.21 18.61
CA ASP A 66 -7.55 3.37 19.78
C ASP A 66 -7.70 4.25 21.04
N HIS A 67 -8.91 4.22 21.61
CA HIS A 67 -9.28 5.02 22.78
C HIS A 67 -9.04 6.53 22.63
N GLY A 68 -9.47 7.12 21.50
CA GLY A 68 -9.32 8.55 21.21
C GLY A 68 -7.91 8.94 20.74
N LYS A 69 -7.03 7.96 20.49
CA LYS A 69 -5.69 8.16 19.96
C LYS A 69 -5.55 7.38 18.66
N PRO A 70 -5.00 7.99 17.60
CA PRO A 70 -4.80 7.27 16.36
C PRO A 70 -3.70 6.21 16.55
N SER A 71 -3.92 5.01 16.03
CA SER A 71 -2.99 3.87 16.08
C SER A 71 -2.87 3.20 14.72
N ILE A 72 -1.67 2.73 14.36
CA ILE A 72 -1.44 2.03 13.09
C ILE A 72 -1.98 0.61 13.21
N ALA A 73 -2.98 0.29 12.40
CA ALA A 73 -3.58 -1.05 12.31
C ALA A 73 -2.83 -1.93 11.31
N LEU A 74 -2.32 -1.33 10.24
CA LEU A 74 -1.55 -1.98 9.19
C LEU A 74 -0.59 -0.97 8.56
N ALA A 75 0.62 -1.43 8.24
CA ALA A 75 1.60 -0.69 7.46
C ALA A 75 2.12 -1.60 6.35
N VAL A 76 2.20 -1.07 5.12
CA VAL A 76 2.65 -1.81 3.94
C VAL A 76 3.65 -0.96 3.18
N GLY A 77 4.87 -1.46 3.00
CA GLY A 77 5.87 -0.88 2.09
C GLY A 77 5.88 -1.60 0.74
N GLY A 78 6.34 -0.91 -0.29
CA GLY A 78 6.49 -1.47 -1.64
C GLY A 78 6.92 -0.42 -2.67
N SER A 79 7.03 -0.81 -3.93
CA SER A 79 7.27 0.10 -5.06
C SER A 79 5.97 0.44 -5.76
N ASP A 80 5.58 1.71 -5.77
CA ASP A 80 4.27 2.17 -6.26
C ASP A 80 3.09 1.40 -5.63
N VAL A 81 3.08 1.34 -4.29
CA VAL A 81 2.15 0.54 -3.51
C VAL A 81 0.88 1.32 -3.12
N TYR A 82 -0.28 0.73 -3.38
CA TYR A 82 -1.59 1.31 -3.07
C TYR A 82 -2.40 0.38 -2.16
N LEU A 83 -2.87 0.93 -1.03
CA LEU A 83 -3.74 0.22 -0.09
C LEU A 83 -5.20 0.65 -0.28
N SER A 84 -6.07 -0.32 -0.56
CA SER A 84 -7.50 -0.08 -0.74
C SER A 84 -8.35 -1.11 0.02
N ALA A 85 -9.59 -0.73 0.31
CA ALA A 85 -10.57 -1.65 0.89
C ALA A 85 -11.01 -2.68 -0.16
N GLY A 86 -10.82 -3.96 0.15
CA GLY A 86 -11.30 -5.08 -0.65
C GLY A 86 -12.72 -5.48 -0.30
N LYS A 87 -13.15 -6.63 -0.83
CA LYS A 87 -14.43 -7.25 -0.46
C LYS A 87 -14.32 -7.91 0.92
N GLU A 88 -15.46 -8.11 1.58
CA GLU A 88 -15.58 -8.91 2.81
C GLU A 88 -14.71 -8.45 3.98
N GLY A 89 -14.41 -7.16 4.09
CA GLY A 89 -13.60 -6.66 5.19
C GLY A 89 -12.12 -7.06 5.09
N SER A 90 -11.60 -7.08 3.87
CA SER A 90 -10.17 -7.18 3.59
C SER A 90 -9.58 -5.81 3.22
N LEU A 91 -8.28 -5.67 3.45
CA LEU A 91 -7.46 -4.66 2.80
C LEU A 91 -6.63 -5.34 1.71
N VAL A 92 -6.46 -4.64 0.59
CA VAL A 92 -5.68 -5.10 -0.55
C VAL A 92 -4.57 -4.09 -0.82
N ALA A 93 -3.33 -4.53 -0.70
CA ALA A 93 -2.17 -3.79 -1.18
C ALA A 93 -1.85 -4.26 -2.59
N GLN A 94 -1.80 -3.32 -3.53
CA GLN A 94 -1.39 -3.55 -4.92
C GLN A 94 -0.07 -2.83 -5.12
N GLU A 95 0.94 -3.56 -5.59
CA GLU A 95 2.29 -3.06 -5.83
C GLU A 95 2.64 -3.27 -7.30
N ALA A 96 3.17 -2.25 -7.94
CA ALA A 96 3.58 -2.33 -9.33
C ALA A 96 4.83 -3.22 -9.47
N VAL A 97 4.84 -4.08 -10.48
CA VAL A 97 5.99 -4.91 -10.82
C VAL A 97 6.54 -4.45 -12.17
N TYR A 98 7.81 -4.05 -12.16
CA TYR A 98 8.53 -3.56 -13.32
C TYR A 98 9.53 -4.62 -13.82
N GLN A 99 9.48 -4.91 -15.12
CA GLN A 99 10.58 -5.58 -15.81
C GLN A 99 11.73 -4.58 -16.04
N PRO A 100 12.97 -5.06 -16.27
CA PRO A 100 14.13 -4.18 -16.47
C PRO A 100 13.96 -3.14 -17.59
N ASP A 101 13.16 -3.44 -18.61
CA ASP A 101 12.92 -2.57 -19.76
C ASP A 101 11.59 -1.79 -19.67
N ASP A 102 10.84 -1.93 -18.57
CA ASP A 102 9.58 -1.20 -18.39
C ASP A 102 9.86 0.29 -18.17
N PRO A 103 9.16 1.20 -18.90
CA PRO A 103 9.19 2.60 -18.55
C PRO A 103 8.46 2.82 -17.23
N MET A 104 8.93 3.78 -16.43
CA MET A 104 8.39 4.10 -15.09
C MET A 104 6.86 4.26 -15.05
N CYS A 105 6.25 4.80 -16.12
CA CYS A 105 4.80 4.98 -16.22
C CYS A 105 3.98 3.68 -16.25
N CYS A 106 4.63 2.58 -16.58
CA CYS A 106 3.98 1.48 -17.28
C CYS A 106 4.52 0.15 -16.77
N PRO A 107 4.19 -0.22 -15.53
CA PRO A 107 4.53 -1.54 -15.00
C PRO A 107 3.85 -2.63 -15.83
N SER A 108 4.61 -3.68 -16.14
CA SER A 108 4.11 -4.86 -16.85
C SER A 108 3.35 -5.84 -15.95
N GLY A 109 3.40 -5.67 -14.63
CA GLY A 109 2.73 -6.56 -13.69
C GLY A 109 2.27 -5.89 -12.40
N TRP A 110 1.55 -6.66 -11.59
CA TRP A 110 1.10 -6.27 -10.27
C TRP A 110 1.29 -7.42 -9.28
N SER A 111 1.82 -7.10 -8.11
CA SER A 111 1.82 -7.97 -6.93
C SER A 111 0.71 -7.50 -6.00
N VAL A 112 -0.13 -8.45 -5.55
CA VAL A 112 -1.30 -8.19 -4.73
C VAL A 112 -1.14 -8.93 -3.42
N ARG A 113 -1.18 -8.20 -2.30
CA ARG A 113 -1.20 -8.76 -0.94
C ARG A 113 -2.53 -8.46 -0.28
N MET A 114 -3.22 -9.50 0.16
CA MET A 114 -4.51 -9.38 0.85
C MET A 114 -4.33 -9.54 2.36
N PHE A 115 -4.94 -8.63 3.12
CA PHE A 115 -4.94 -8.62 4.57
C PHE A 115 -6.37 -8.75 5.07
N ARG A 116 -6.65 -9.79 5.87
CA ARG A 116 -7.97 -10.02 6.47
C ARG A 116 -7.99 -9.47 7.89
N TYR A 117 -9.09 -8.82 8.26
CA TYR A 117 -9.27 -8.36 9.63
C TYR A 117 -9.85 -9.48 10.49
N GLN A 118 -9.08 -9.94 11.47
CA GLN A 118 -9.48 -11.01 12.40
C GLN A 118 -8.91 -10.72 13.79
N ASP A 119 -9.73 -10.95 14.82
CA ASP A 119 -9.34 -10.74 16.23
C ASP A 119 -8.74 -9.36 16.53
N GLY A 120 -9.24 -8.32 15.85
CA GLY A 120 -8.80 -6.93 16.05
C GLY A 120 -7.49 -6.55 15.34
N GLN A 121 -6.99 -7.41 14.44
CA GLN A 121 -5.73 -7.23 13.72
C GLN A 121 -5.86 -7.58 12.24
N PHE A 122 -5.07 -6.91 11.40
CA PHE A 122 -4.89 -7.31 10.00
C PHE A 122 -3.84 -8.42 9.91
N VAL A 123 -4.20 -9.54 9.30
CA VAL A 123 -3.31 -10.66 9.04
C VAL A 123 -3.20 -10.87 7.54
N GLN A 124 -1.97 -10.96 7.03
CA GLN A 124 -1.75 -11.29 5.62
C GLN A 124 -2.28 -12.70 5.35
N ALA A 125 -3.21 -12.82 4.40
CA ALA A 125 -3.85 -14.09 4.06
C ALA A 125 -3.23 -14.68 2.80
N ASP A 126 -3.47 -14.04 1.65
CA ASP A 126 -3.07 -14.51 0.34
C ASP A 126 -2.19 -13.45 -0.34
N SER A 127 -1.26 -13.90 -1.19
CA SER A 127 -0.49 -13.04 -2.10
C SER A 127 -0.55 -13.61 -3.51
N PHE A 128 -0.81 -12.76 -4.49
CA PHE A 128 -0.86 -13.12 -5.91
C PHE A 128 0.07 -12.22 -6.69
N GLU A 129 0.94 -12.79 -7.51
CA GLU A 129 1.71 -12.04 -8.49
C GLU A 129 1.14 -12.35 -9.87
N SER A 130 0.66 -11.32 -10.55
CA SER A 130 0.24 -11.44 -11.94
C SER A 130 1.42 -11.10 -12.83
N SER A 131 2.11 -12.11 -13.35
CA SER A 131 2.89 -11.97 -14.57
C SER A 131 1.93 -12.16 -15.75
N VAL A 132 1.39 -11.08 -16.32
CA VAL A 132 0.57 -11.19 -17.53
C VAL A 132 0.97 -10.10 -18.52
N ASP A 133 1.60 -10.57 -19.60
CA ASP A 133 1.76 -9.86 -20.86
C ASP A 133 0.35 -9.51 -21.40
N PRO A 134 -0.01 -8.22 -21.59
CA PRO A 134 -1.39 -7.81 -21.89
C PRO A 134 -1.95 -8.34 -23.23
N THR A 135 -1.13 -8.96 -24.08
CA THR A 135 -1.51 -9.37 -25.44
C THR A 135 -2.00 -10.81 -25.61
N GLU A 136 -1.95 -11.68 -24.61
CA GLU A 136 -2.21 -13.13 -24.85
C GLU A 136 -3.69 -13.58 -24.78
N ASN A 137 -4.65 -12.68 -24.52
CA ASN A 137 -6.08 -13.04 -24.46
C ASN A 137 -6.98 -12.32 -25.48
N GLN A 138 -6.44 -11.90 -26.62
CA GLN A 138 -7.24 -11.46 -27.77
C GLN A 138 -6.95 -12.27 -29.05
N GLU A 139 -6.95 -13.60 -28.96
CA GLU A 139 -7.35 -14.41 -30.13
C GLU A 139 -8.86 -14.62 -30.11
N VAL A 140 -9.59 -13.62 -30.60
CA VAL A 140 -10.93 -13.84 -31.16
C VAL A 140 -10.72 -14.53 -32.50
N THR A 141 -10.85 -15.86 -32.52
CA THR A 141 -10.85 -16.62 -33.77
C THR A 141 -12.12 -16.27 -34.58
N PRO A 142 -12.02 -15.99 -35.90
CA PRO A 142 -13.15 -15.63 -36.76
C PRO A 142 -14.13 -16.78 -37.06
#